data_AF-A0A0N8JWC8-F1
#
_entry.id   AF-A0A0N8JWC8-F1
#
_cell.length_a   1.000
_cell.length_b   1.000
_cell.length_c   1.000
_cell.angle_alpha   90.00
_cell.angle_beta   90.00
_cell.angle_gamma   90.00
#
_symmetry.space_group_name_H-M   'P 1'
#
loop_
_entity.id
_entity.type
_entity.pdbx_description
1 polymer ?
#
loop_
_entity_poly.entity_id
_entity_poly.type
_entity_poly.pdbx_seq_one_letter_code
_entity_poly.pdbx_strand_id
1 'polypeptide(L)'
;CYVDDKVSKVAWLNRSNIIFAGEDKWSLDPRVDLITKGQLEYSLRIQKVDVFDEGPYTCSIQTKQQPKTSQVYLIVQGCEQVSGEEMALPMQPVQGVD
;
A
#
# COMPACT_ATOMS: atom_id res chain seq x y z
N CYS A 1 4.22 9.14 3.35
CA CYS A 1 4.67 9.66 4.65
C CYS A 1 5.00 11.13 4.50
N TYR A 2 5.01 11.88 5.61
CA TYR A 2 5.34 13.31 5.57
C TYR A 2 6.78 13.55 6.01
N VAL A 3 7.52 14.30 5.22
CA VAL A 3 8.91 14.73 5.48
C VAL A 3 8.92 16.21 5.87
N ASP A 4 9.84 16.60 6.75
CA ASP A 4 10.08 18.00 7.16
C ASP A 4 11.04 18.66 6.14
N ASP A 5 10.88 19.96 5.89
CA ASP A 5 11.70 20.76 4.97
C ASP A 5 13.19 20.84 5.38
N LYS A 6 13.51 20.50 6.63
CA LYS A 6 14.89 20.38 7.07
C LYS A 6 15.52 19.14 6.45
N VAL A 7 16.68 19.31 5.80
CA VAL A 7 17.50 18.26 5.14
C VAL A 7 17.34 16.89 5.80
N SER A 8 16.55 16.04 5.16
CA SER A 8 16.22 14.69 5.62
C SER A 8 16.42 13.73 4.45
N LYS A 9 17.11 12.61 4.67
CA LYS A 9 17.11 11.51 3.69
C LYS A 9 15.89 10.65 3.96
N VAL A 10 15.17 10.24 2.93
CA VAL A 10 13.95 9.44 3.09
C VAL A 10 13.99 8.23 2.17
N ALA A 11 13.42 7.11 2.63
CA ALA A 11 13.28 5.90 1.83
C ALA A 11 11.96 5.19 2.11
N TRP A 12 11.38 4.60 1.09
CA TRP A 12 10.31 3.61 1.21
C TRP A 12 10.89 2.21 1.06
N LEU A 13 10.46 1.30 1.94
CA LEU A 13 10.87 -0.10 1.94
C LEU A 13 9.66 -1.03 1.93
N ASN A 14 9.76 -2.15 1.23
CA ASN A 14 8.88 -3.31 1.40
C ASN A 14 9.64 -4.34 2.25
N ARG A 15 9.18 -4.59 3.47
CA ARG A 15 9.94 -5.34 4.51
C ARG A 15 11.33 -4.71 4.71
N SER A 16 12.39 -5.33 4.17
CA SER A 16 13.78 -4.83 4.24
C SER A 16 14.33 -4.36 2.90
N ASN A 17 13.56 -4.46 1.81
CA ASN A 17 13.99 -4.10 0.46
C ASN A 17 13.68 -2.64 0.17
N ILE A 18 14.67 -1.88 -0.31
CA ILE A 18 14.50 -0.47 -0.69
C ILE A 18 13.70 -0.40 -1.98
N ILE A 19 12.60 0.36 -1.96
CA ILE A 19 11.77 0.65 -3.12
C ILE A 19 12.22 1.97 -3.77
N PHE A 20 12.28 3.01 -2.95
CA PHE A 20 12.78 4.34 -3.31
C PHE A 20 13.69 4.87 -2.20
N ALA A 21 14.73 5.59 -2.58
CA ALA A 21 15.58 6.38 -1.68
C ALA A 21 15.70 7.80 -2.24
N GLY A 22 15.03 8.76 -1.61
CA GLY A 22 14.75 10.04 -2.26
C GLY A 22 13.94 9.81 -3.53
N GLU A 23 14.36 10.38 -4.65
CA GLU A 23 13.73 10.17 -5.95
C GLU A 23 14.29 8.96 -6.72
N ASP A 24 15.37 8.34 -6.22
CA ASP A 24 15.99 7.19 -6.87
C ASP A 24 15.11 5.95 -6.68
N LYS A 25 14.71 5.35 -7.80
CA LYS A 25 13.97 4.08 -7.81
C LYS A 25 14.94 2.91 -7.74
N TRP A 26 14.81 2.09 -6.70
CA TRP A 26 15.63 0.89 -6.47
C TRP A 26 14.86 -0.40 -6.80
N SER A 27 13.53 -0.37 -6.63
CA SER A 27 12.69 -1.51 -7.01
C SER A 27 12.64 -1.70 -8.53
N LEU A 28 12.74 -2.96 -8.96
CA LEU A 28 12.52 -3.36 -10.36
C LEU A 28 11.03 -3.50 -10.70
N ASP A 29 10.13 -3.40 -9.72
CA ASP A 29 8.69 -3.52 -9.97
C ASP A 29 8.18 -2.31 -10.79
N PRO A 30 7.67 -2.51 -12.00
CA PRO A 30 7.16 -1.41 -12.81
C PRO A 30 5.87 -0.80 -12.26
N ARG A 31 5.17 -1.46 -11.33
CA ARG A 31 3.90 -1.01 -10.75
C ARG A 31 4.07 0.04 -9.67
N VAL A 32 5.26 0.20 -9.10
CA VAL A 32 5.51 1.17 -8.03
C VAL A 32 5.93 2.52 -8.58
N ASP A 33 5.29 3.58 -8.08
CA ASP A 33 5.60 4.96 -8.37
C ASP A 33 5.82 5.74 -7.08
N LEU A 34 6.69 6.74 -7.16
CA LEU A 34 6.81 7.75 -6.12
C LEU A 34 5.88 8.92 -6.44
N ILE A 35 5.06 9.30 -5.47
CA ILE A 35 4.23 10.49 -5.52
C ILE A 35 4.84 11.53 -4.59
N THR A 36 5.37 12.60 -5.18
CA THR A 36 5.80 13.80 -4.47
C THR A 36 4.83 14.94 -4.78
N LYS A 37 4.24 15.53 -3.74
CA LYS A 37 3.39 16.73 -3.88
C LYS A 37 3.81 17.76 -2.84
N GLY A 38 4.20 18.94 -3.33
CA GLY A 38 4.83 19.95 -2.48
C GLY A 38 6.12 19.42 -1.84
N GLN A 39 6.60 20.11 -0.81
CA GLN A 39 7.87 19.75 -0.14
C GLN A 39 7.72 18.66 0.92
N LEU A 40 6.49 18.37 1.36
CA LEU A 40 6.24 17.53 2.54
C LEU A 40 5.72 16.13 2.20
N GLU A 41 5.11 15.89 1.03
CA GLU A 41 4.51 14.59 0.71
C GLU A 41 5.51 13.66 0.01
N TYR A 42 5.80 12.53 0.65
CA TYR A 42 6.63 11.44 0.10
C TYR A 42 5.84 10.12 0.16
N SER A 43 5.00 9.88 -0.84
CA SER A 43 4.01 8.80 -0.85
C SER A 43 4.37 7.72 -1.86
N LEU A 44 4.25 6.46 -1.46
CA LEU A 44 4.40 5.31 -2.36
C LEU A 44 3.04 4.96 -2.97
N ARG A 45 2.98 4.81 -4.30
CA ARG A 45 1.82 4.26 -5.01
C ARG A 45 2.19 2.91 -5.61
N ILE A 46 1.33 1.92 -5.41
CA ILE A 46 1.44 0.60 -6.05
C ILE A 46 0.22 0.42 -6.94
N GLN A 47 0.44 0.28 -8.25
CA GLN A 47 -0.65 0.02 -9.21
C GLN A 47 -0.92 -1.48 -9.29
N LYS A 48 -2.15 -1.89 -9.63
CA LYS A 48 -2.53 -3.30 -9.81
C LYS A 48 -2.03 -4.18 -8.66
N VAL A 49 -2.43 -3.81 -7.44
CA VAL A 49 -2.07 -4.51 -6.20
C VAL A 49 -2.53 -5.96 -6.28
N ASP A 50 -1.67 -6.87 -5.84
CA ASP A 50 -1.88 -8.30 -5.78
C ASP A 50 -1.73 -8.81 -4.33
N VAL A 51 -2.24 -9.99 -4.01
CA VAL A 51 -2.18 -10.60 -2.67
C VAL A 51 -0.74 -10.77 -2.17
N PHE A 52 0.24 -10.92 -3.08
CA PHE A 52 1.66 -10.99 -2.71
C PHE A 52 2.26 -9.64 -2.27
N ASP A 53 1.58 -8.53 -2.56
CA ASP A 53 1.99 -7.21 -2.12
C ASP A 53 1.65 -6.97 -0.64
N GLU A 54 0.78 -7.79 -0.03
CA GLU A 54 0.38 -7.71 1.37
C GLU A 54 1.60 -7.79 2.32
N GLY A 55 1.63 -6.89 3.30
CA GLY A 55 2.66 -6.87 4.32
C GLY A 55 3.10 -5.48 4.76
N PRO A 56 4.18 -5.40 5.55
CA PRO A 56 4.66 -4.15 6.11
C PRO A 56 5.48 -3.34 5.09
N TYR A 57 5.09 -2.08 4.91
CA TYR A 57 5.83 -1.06 4.19
C TYR A 57 6.34 -0.02 5.18
N THR A 58 7.60 0.36 5.04
CA THR A 58 8.27 1.24 5.99
C THR A 58 8.76 2.48 5.28
N CYS A 59 8.36 3.66 5.75
CA CYS A 59 8.99 4.92 5.43
C CYS A 59 10.03 5.26 6.51
N SER A 60 11.29 5.32 6.10
CA SER A 60 12.43 5.68 6.96
C SER A 60 12.90 7.08 6.63
N ILE A 61 12.97 7.95 7.63
CA ILE A 61 13.40 9.34 7.51
C ILE A 61 14.63 9.55 8.41
N GLN A 62 15.79 9.76 7.80
CA GLN A 62 17.01 10.14 8.47
C GLN A 62 17.03 11.67 8.64
N THR A 63 16.85 12.14 9.88
CA THR A 63 17.06 13.56 10.23
C THR A 63 18.43 13.76 10.88
N LYS A 64 18.87 15.02 11.03
CA LYS A 64 20.11 15.34 11.77
C LYS A 64 20.07 14.98 13.26
N GLN A 65 18.88 14.92 13.86
CA GLN A 65 18.71 14.69 15.30
C GLN A 65 18.50 13.21 15.58
N GLN A 66 17.41 12.63 15.05
CA GLN A 66 17.04 11.24 15.27
C GLN A 66 16.34 10.67 14.03
N PRO A 67 16.65 9.42 13.63
CA PRO A 67 15.88 8.72 12.62
C PRO A 67 14.41 8.57 13.05
N LYS A 68 13.49 8.75 12.12
CA LYS A 68 12.07 8.53 12.30
C LYS A 68 11.61 7.44 11.36
N THR A 69 10.81 6.51 11.86
CA THR A 69 10.28 5.40 11.08
C THR A 69 8.76 5.40 11.20
N SER A 70 8.08 5.34 10.06
CA SER A 70 6.63 5.14 9.98
C SER A 70 6.38 3.86 9.21
N GLN A 71 5.68 2.90 9.84
CA GLN A 71 5.31 1.64 9.20
C GLN A 71 3.81 1.61 8.95
N VAL A 72 3.44 1.13 7.77
CA VAL A 72 2.06 0.85 7.38
C VAL A 72 1.97 -0.61 6.96
N TYR A 73 0.88 -1.29 7.31
CA TYR A 73 0.63 -2.65 6.86
C TYR A 73 -0.39 -2.59 5.72
N LEU A 74 0.02 -2.99 4.50
CA LEU A 74 -0.88 -3.11 3.37
C LEU A 74 -1.65 -4.42 3.53
N ILE A 75 -2.97 -4.35 3.66
CA ILE A 75 -3.86 -5.51 3.66
C ILE A 75 -4.52 -5.57 2.29
N VAL A 76 -4.45 -6.71 1.61
CA VAL A 76 -5.03 -6.89 0.27
C VAL A 76 -6.22 -7.81 0.37
N GLN A 77 -7.41 -7.26 0.14
CA GLN A 77 -8.64 -8.04 0.09
C GLN A 77 -8.80 -8.62 -1.31
N GLY A 78 -8.57 -9.93 -1.44
CA GLY A 78 -8.96 -10.67 -2.63
C GLY A 78 -10.48 -10.85 -2.66
N CYS A 79 -11.12 -10.50 -3.77
CA CYS A 79 -12.38 -11.15 -4.10
C CYS A 79 -11.98 -12.52 -4.67
N GLU A 80 -12.37 -13.61 -4.01
CA GLU A 80 -12.39 -14.91 -4.71
C GLU A 80 -13.20 -14.68 -5.98
N GLN A 81 -12.56 -14.75 -7.15
CA GLN A 81 -13.33 -14.94 -8.36
C GLN A 81 -13.96 -16.33 -8.19
N VAL A 82 -15.21 -16.35 -7.74
CA VAL A 82 -16.07 -17.52 -7.83
C VAL A 82 -16.25 -17.76 -9.33
N SER A 83 -15.30 -18.50 -9.90
CA SER A 83 -15.36 -18.96 -11.27
C SER A 83 -16.37 -20.10 -11.32
N GLY A 84 -17.62 -19.75 -11.62
CA GLY A 84 -18.62 -20.71 -12.06
C GLY A 84 -19.54 -21.28 -10.97
N GLU A 85 -20.83 -21.19 -11.29
CA GLU A 85 -21.99 -21.87 -10.71
C GLU A 85 -22.49 -21.48 -9.29
N GLU A 86 -23.60 -20.73 -9.35
CA GLU A 86 -24.72 -20.72 -8.39
C GLU A 86 -24.55 -19.96 -7.06
N MET A 87 -24.79 -18.65 -7.09
CA MET A 87 -25.50 -18.00 -5.97
C MET A 87 -26.99 -18.33 -6.08
N ALA A 88 -27.39 -19.50 -5.59
CA ALA A 88 -28.79 -19.72 -5.22
C ALA A 88 -29.04 -18.94 -3.92
N LEU A 89 -29.53 -17.71 -4.05
CA LEU A 89 -30.18 -17.05 -2.92
C LEU A 89 -31.39 -17.91 -2.53
N PRO A 90 -31.54 -18.35 -1.27
CA PRO A 90 -32.74 -19.05 -0.86
C PRO A 90 -33.93 -18.12 -1.06
N MET A 91 -34.84 -18.49 -1.97
CA MET A 91 -36.15 -17.86 -2.08
C MET A 91 -36.85 -18.04 -0.72
N GLN A 92 -37.04 -16.94 0.02
CA GLN A 92 -37.88 -16.98 1.20
C GLN A 92 -39.31 -17.32 0.77
N PRO A 93 -40.04 -18.21 1.48
CA PRO A 93 -41.44 -18.43 1.18
C PRO A 93 -42.19 -17.12 1.35
N VAL A 94 -42.93 -16.71 0.32
CA VAL A 94 -43.93 -15.64 0.45
C VAL A 94 -44.94 -16.16 1.47
N GLN A 95 -45.08 -15.47 2.60
CA GLN A 95 -46.12 -15.82 3.58
C GLN A 95 -47.47 -15.70 2.87
N GLY A 96 -48.13 -16.84 2.68
CA GLY A 96 -49.52 -16.88 2.23
C GLY A 96 -50.38 -16.16 3.25
N VAL A 97 -51.10 -15.15 2.78
CA VAL A 97 -52.18 -14.51 3.51
C VAL A 97 -53.41 -15.39 3.34
N ASP A 98 -53.89 -15.98 4.43
CA ASP A 98 -55.30 -16.31 4.68
C ASP A 98 -55.60 -16.04 6.16
#